data_AF-A0A9D0L3J3-F1
#
_entry.id   AF-A0A9D0L3J3-F1
#
_cell.length_a   1.000
_cell.length_b   1.000
_cell.length_c   1.000
_cell.angle_alpha   90.00
_cell.angle_beta   90.00
_cell.angle_gamma   90.00
#
_symmetry.space_group_name_H-M   'P 1'
#
loop_
_entity.id
_entity.type
_entity.pdbx_description
1 polymer ?
#
loop_
_entity_poly.entity_id
_entity_poly.type
_entity_poly.pdbx_seq_one_letter_code
_entity_poly.pdbx_strand_id
1 'polypeptide(L)' 'MVARKQVVLITGAGGEMGDGLIHKLAESSSYDILALDLKPLPETLASKCQARIVGDVLDKRLLERLVSEYEI' A
#
# COMPACT_ATOMS: atom_id res chain seq x y z
N MET A 1 19.82 14.73 3.43
CA MET A 1 18.52 14.09 3.77
C MET A 1 18.03 13.40 2.51
N VAL A 2 17.77 12.09 2.55
CA VAL A 2 17.09 11.40 1.45
C VAL A 2 15.61 11.76 1.55
N ALA A 3 15.00 12.22 0.46
CA ALA A 3 13.57 12.51 0.44
C ALA A 3 12.78 11.18 0.57
N ARG A 4 11.71 11.18 1.36
CA ARG A 4 10.80 10.02 1.47
C ARG A 4 10.07 9.83 0.14
N LYS A 5 9.76 8.58 -0.20
CA LYS A 5 9.03 8.26 -1.43
C LYS A 5 7.55 8.58 -1.23
N GLN A 6 6.97 9.39 -2.12
CA GLN A 6 5.54 9.67 -2.13
C GLN A 6 4.75 8.44 -2.60
N VAL A 7 3.73 8.05 -1.85
CA VAL A 7 2.91 6.86 -2.13
C VAL A 7 1.46 7.08 -1.73
N VAL A 8 0.55 6.28 -2.29
CA VAL A 8 -0.81 6.12 -1.77
C VAL A 8 -0.86 4.84 -0.92
N LEU A 9 -1.10 4.99 0.39
CA LEU A 9 -1.31 3.84 1.28
C LEU A 9 -2.75 3.34 1.14
N ILE A 10 -2.90 2.04 0.83
CA ILE A 10 -4.20 1.37 0.77
C ILE A 10 -4.22 0.26 1.84
N THR A 11 -5.06 0.44 2.86
CA THR A 11 -5.28 -0.55 3.92
C THR A 11 -6.47 -1.45 3.59
N GLY A 12 -6.47 -2.71 4.04
CA GLY A 12 -7.50 -3.67 3.63
C GLY A 12 -7.42 -3.95 2.13
N ALA A 13 -6.21 -3.89 1.57
CA ALA A 13 -5.93 -3.95 0.14
C ALA A 13 -6.45 -5.22 -0.53
N GLY A 14 -6.53 -6.35 0.18
CA GLY A 14 -7.04 -7.62 -0.34
C GLY A 14 -8.56 -7.79 -0.21
N GLY A 15 -9.27 -6.81 0.36
CA GLY A 15 -10.73 -6.78 0.39
C GLY A 15 -11.33 -6.25 -0.92
N GLU A 16 -12.65 -6.40 -1.09
CA GLU A 16 -13.38 -5.99 -2.30
C GLU A 16 -13.11 -4.53 -2.71
N MET A 17 -13.18 -3.61 -1.74
CA MET A 17 -12.95 -2.19 -2.00
C MET A 17 -11.47 -1.88 -2.25
N GLY A 18 -10.56 -2.57 -1.57
CA GLY A 18 -9.12 -2.41 -1.75
C GLY A 18 -8.68 -2.86 -3.14
N ASP A 19 -9.18 -4.01 -3.59
CA ASP A 19 -8.95 -4.56 -4.91
C ASP A 19 -9.41 -3.59 -6.00
N GLY A 20 -10.67 -3.15 -5.95
CA GLY A 20 -11.23 -2.19 -6.90
C GLY A 20 -10.48 -0.85 -6.92
N LEU A 21 -10.06 -0.35 -5.76
CA LEU A 21 -9.30 0.89 -5.65
C LEU A 21 -7.90 0.76 -6.26
N ILE A 22 -7.19 -0.33 -5.96
CA ILE A 22 -5.85 -0.59 -6.55
C ILE A 22 -5.96 -0.71 -8.05
N HIS A 23 -6.95 -1.44 -8.56
CA HIS A 23 -7.19 -1.54 -9.99
C HIS A 23 -7.40 -0.16 -10.61
N LYS A 24 -8.25 0.67 -9.99
CA LYS A 24 -8.56 1.99 -10.53
C LYS A 24 -7.36 2.95 -10.50
N LEU A 25 -6.58 2.93 -9.42
CA LEU A 25 -5.41 3.79 -9.28
C LEU A 25 -4.26 3.34 -10.17
N ALA A 26 -4.07 2.03 -10.36
CA ALA A 26 -3.04 1.48 -11.24
C ALA A 26 -3.27 1.77 -12.74
N GLU A 27 -4.49 2.13 -13.15
CA GLU A 27 -4.74 2.68 -14.50
C GLU A 27 -4.01 4.01 -14.72
N SER A 28 -3.72 4.75 -13.65
CA SER A 28 -2.94 5.99 -13.68
C SER A 28 -1.50 5.69 -13.29
N SER A 29 -0.55 5.96 -14.18
CA SER A 29 0.88 5.82 -13.90
C SER A 29 1.43 6.85 -12.89
N SER A 30 0.57 7.69 -12.32
CA SER A 30 0.95 8.79 -11.42
C SER A 30 1.00 8.40 -9.95
N TYR A 31 0.54 7.20 -9.58
CA TYR A 31 0.46 6.78 -8.18
C TYR A 31 1.34 5.55 -7.92
N ASP A 32 2.30 5.71 -7.02
CA ASP A 32 2.99 4.59 -6.41
C ASP A 32 2.13 4.04 -5.25
N ILE A 33 1.65 2.81 -5.38
CA ILE A 33 0.75 2.21 -4.38
C ILE A 33 1.56 1.41 -3.35
N LEU A 34 1.32 1.70 -2.06
CA LEU A 34 1.75 0.91 -0.92
C LEU A 34 0.54 0.19 -0.34
N ALA A 35 0.50 -1.14 -0.46
CA ALA A 35 -0.61 -1.93 0.06
C ALA A 35 -0.32 -2.47 1.46
N LEU A 36 -1.32 -2.41 2.35
CA LEU A 36 -1.31 -3.01 3.68
C LEU A 36 -2.54 -3.92 3.86
N ASP A 37 -2.32 -5.17 4.25
CA ASP A 37 -3.39 -6.11 4.58
C ASP A 37 -2.94 -7.12 5.64
N LEU A 38 -3.88 -7.79 6.30
CA LEU A 38 -3.59 -8.86 7.25
C LEU A 38 -3.02 -10.11 6.58
N LYS A 39 -3.28 -10.29 5.29
CA LYS A 39 -2.83 -11.45 4.50
C LYS A 39 -2.03 -11.01 3.27
N PRO A 40 -1.14 -11.87 2.74
CA PRO A 40 -0.49 -11.60 1.45
C PRO A 40 -1.53 -11.37 0.35
N LEU A 41 -1.30 -10.35 -0.48
CA LEU A 41 -2.13 -10.10 -1.65
C LEU A 41 -1.92 -11.18 -2.73
N PRO A 42 -2.95 -11.50 -3.53
CA PRO A 42 -2.78 -12.31 -4.73
C PRO A 42 -1.87 -11.59 -5.73
N GLU A 43 -1.08 -12.35 -6.49
CA GLU A 43 -0.04 -11.80 -7.38
C GLU A 43 -0.61 -10.85 -8.46
N THR A 44 -1.86 -11.07 -8.87
CA THR A 44 -2.60 -10.20 -9.82
C THR A 44 -2.74 -8.76 -9.33
N LEU A 45 -2.95 -8.59 -8.03
CA LEU A 45 -3.10 -7.29 -7.37
C LEU A 45 -1.74 -6.74 -6.96
N ALA A 46 -0.88 -7.65 -6.50
CA ALA A 46 0.41 -7.31 -5.94
C ALA A 46 1.41 -6.81 -7.01
N SER A 47 1.24 -7.20 -8.27
CA SER A 47 1.99 -6.65 -9.42
C SER A 47 1.61 -5.20 -9.78
N LYS A 48 0.53 -4.67 -9.20
CA LYS A 48 0.07 -3.28 -9.39
C LYS A 48 0.54 -2.34 -8.28
N CYS A 49 1.17 -2.90 -7.25
CA CYS A 49 1.64 -2.15 -6.10
C CYS A 49 3.16 -2.00 -6.17
N GLN A 50 3.66 -0.82 -5.81
CA GLN A 50 5.09 -0.59 -5.67
C GLN A 50 5.66 -1.40 -4.48
N ALA A 51 4.89 -1.49 -3.39
CA ALA A 51 5.27 -2.25 -2.21
C ALA A 51 4.02 -2.85 -1.54
N ARG A 52 4.25 -3.95 -0.82
CA ARG A 52 3.21 -4.69 -0.09
C ARG A 52 3.70 -4.99 1.32
N ILE A 53 2.84 -4.79 2.30
CA ILE A 53 3.10 -5.07 3.70
C ILE A 53 1.98 -5.97 4.23
N VAL A 54 2.37 -7.06 4.89
CA VAL A 54 1.45 -7.88 5.65
C VAL A 54 1.52 -7.42 7.10
N GLY A 55 0.40 -6.93 7.63
CA GLY A 55 0.36 -6.37 8.99
C GLY A 55 -1.01 -5.83 9.35
N ASP A 56 -1.17 -5.53 10.64
CA ASP A 56 -2.38 -4.93 11.19
C ASP A 56 -2.26 -3.39 11.14
N VAL A 57 -3.27 -2.72 10.60
CA VAL A 57 -3.35 -1.25 10.59
C VAL A 57 -3.42 -0.67 12.01
N LEU A 58 -3.85 -1.46 12.99
CA LEU A 58 -3.87 -1.07 14.40
C LEU A 58 -2.48 -1.18 15.06
N ASP A 59 -1.48 -1.78 14.41
CA ASP A 59 -0.10 -1.79 14.89
C ASP A 59 0.55 -0.41 14.68
N LYS A 60 0.59 0.37 15.76
CA LYS A 60 1.18 1.71 15.76
C LYS A 60 2.66 1.72 15.39
N ARG A 61 3.43 0.69 15.77
CA ARG A 61 4.86 0.62 15.43
C ARG A 61 5.05 0.37 13.94
N LEU A 62 4.15 -0.41 13.34
CA LEU A 62 4.12 -0.55 11.89
C LEU A 62 3.84 0.79 11.22
N LEU A 63 2.78 1.50 11.63
CA LEU A 63 2.44 2.80 11.04
C LEU A 63 3.57 3.83 11.20
N GLU A 64 4.21 3.90 12.37
CA GLU A 64 5.37 4.76 12.62
C GLU A 64 6.52 4.48 11.65
N ARG A 65 6.80 3.20 11.39
CA ARG A 65 7.80 2.80 10.37
C ARG A 65 7.38 3.25 8.98
N LEU A 66 6.12 3.07 8.60
CA LEU A 66 5.63 3.45 7.27
C LEU A 66 5.73 4.97 7.03
N VAL A 67 5.31 5.80 7.99
CA VAL A 67 5.41 7.27 7.84
C VAL A 67 6.86 7.78 7.93
N SER A 68 7.77 7.00 8.52
CA SER A 68 9.20 7.29 8.50
C SER A 68 9.84 6.98 7.13
N GLU A 69 9.36 5.95 6.44
CA GLU A 69 9.91 5.48 5.16
C GLU A 69 9.27 6.19 3.96
N TYR A 70 7.97 6.47 4.05
CA TYR A 70 7.15 7.00 2.98
C TYR A 70 6.53 8.36 3.33
N GLU A 71 6.27 9.13 2.29
CA GLU A 71 5.37 10.28 2.34
C GLU A 71 3.99 9.79 1.86
N ILE A 72 3.08 9.62 2.83
CA ILE A 72 1.75 9.01 2.66
C ILE A 72 0.69 10.12 2.66
#